data_AF-A0A955F3V4-F1
#
_entry.id   AF-A0A955F3V4-F1
#
_cell.length_a   1.000
_cell.length_b   1.000
_cell.length_c   1.000
_cell.angle_alpha   90.00
_cell.angle_beta   90.00
_cell.angle_gamma   90.00
#
_symmetry.space_group_name_H-M   'P 1'
#
loop_
_entity.id
_entity.type
_entity.pdbx_description
1 polymer ?
#
loop_
_entity_poly.entity_id
_entity_poly.type
_entity_poly.pdbx_seq_one_letter_code
_entity_poly.pdbx_strand_id
1 'polypeptide(L)' 'MLVLFDIDATLLKTSRAGLHAMADAARDLVGREFRFEGVTFAGGLDPIIITQILNMNAHDADAEFLNRFRA' A
#
# COMPACT_ATOMS: atom_id res chain seq x y z
N MET A 1 23.51 14.74 -19.16
CA MET A 1 22.38 15.22 -18.34
C MET A 1 21.53 14.02 -17.98
N LEU A 2 21.23 13.83 -16.70
CA LEU A 2 20.43 12.71 -16.19
C LEU A 2 19.08 13.25 -15.72
N VAL A 3 17.99 12.62 -16.15
CA VAL A 3 16.62 12.93 -15.73
C VAL A 3 15.99 11.63 -15.22
N LEU A 4 15.42 11.67 -14.02
CA LEU A 4 14.74 10.54 -13.39
C LEU A 4 13.24 10.81 -13.39
N PHE A 5 12.47 9.87 -13.93
CA PHE A 5 11.02 9.93 -13.93
C PHE A 5 10.47 8.97 -12.88
N ASP A 6 9.52 9.47 -12.09
CA ASP A 6 8.62 8.66 -11.30
C ASP A 6 7.68 7.84 -12.22
N ILE A 7 7.02 6.81 -11.72
CA ILE A 7 6.16 5.91 -12.50
C ILE A 7 4.69 6.35 -12.41
N ASP A 8 4.12 6.31 -11.21
CA ASP A 8 2.68 6.44 -11.00
C ASP A 8 2.20 7.87 -11.25
N ALA A 9 1.20 8.02 -12.11
CA ALA A 9 0.68 9.30 -12.58
C ALA A 9 1.70 10.22 -13.28
N THR A 10 2.96 9.78 -13.42
CA THR A 10 4.01 10.46 -14.18
C THR A 10 4.18 9.82 -15.56
N LEU A 11 4.53 8.52 -15.62
CA LEU A 11 4.68 7.78 -16.87
C LEU A 11 3.40 7.05 -17.28
N LEU A 12 2.59 6.61 -16.31
CA LEU A 12 1.37 5.86 -16.57
C LEU A 12 0.32 6.00 -15.47
N LYS A 13 -0.95 5.74 -15.80
CA LYS A 13 -2.06 5.71 -14.86
C LYS A 13 -2.60 4.29 -14.75
N THR A 14 -2.54 3.72 -13.54
CA THR A 14 -2.96 2.32 -13.26
C THR A 14 -4.40 2.19 -12.76
N SER A 15 -5.20 3.27 -12.79
CA SER A 15 -6.55 3.29 -12.19
C SER A 15 -6.59 2.73 -10.76
N ARG A 16 -5.53 2.99 -9.97
CA ARG A 16 -5.35 2.51 -8.59
C ARG A 16 -5.15 0.99 -8.47
N ALA A 17 -4.70 0.28 -9.51
CA ALA A 17 -4.45 -1.15 -9.44
C ALA A 17 -3.50 -1.57 -8.29
N GLY A 18 -2.44 -0.79 -8.03
CA GLY A 18 -1.54 -1.04 -6.90
C GLY A 18 -2.25 -0.99 -5.55
N LEU A 19 -3.19 -0.06 -5.37
CA LEU A 19 -4.00 0.03 -4.15
C LEU A 19 -4.91 -1.19 -3.97
N HIS A 20 -5.56 -1.62 -5.06
CA HIS A 20 -6.40 -2.81 -5.01
C HIS A 20 -5.58 -4.06 -4.65
N ALA A 21 -4.41 -4.24 -5.24
CA ALA A 21 -3.50 -5.33 -4.92
C ALA A 21 -3.05 -5.31 -3.45
N MET A 22 -2.67 -4.13 -2.91
CA MET A 22 -2.32 -4.00 -1.49
C MET A 22 -3.49 -4.34 -0.57
N ALA A 23 -4.71 -3.89 -0.90
CA ALA A 23 -5.90 -4.18 -0.11
C ALA A 23 -6.22 -5.68 -0.11
N ASP A 24 -6.08 -6.34 -1.26
CA ASP A 24 -6.32 -7.79 -1.39
C ASP A 24 -5.28 -8.58 -0.58
N ALA A 25 -3.99 -8.27 -0.73
CA ALA A 25 -2.91 -8.90 0.03
C ALA A 25 -3.08 -8.69 1.55
N ALA A 26 -3.45 -7.49 1.98
CA ALA A 26 -3.70 -7.23 3.40
C ALA A 26 -4.90 -8.03 3.93
N ARG A 27 -6.00 -8.13 3.18
CA ARG A 27 -7.17 -8.95 3.58
C ARG A 27 -6.84 -10.43 3.70
N ASP A 28 -5.97 -10.95 2.84
CA ASP A 28 -5.51 -12.33 2.95
C ASP A 28 -4.69 -12.57 4.23
N LEU A 29 -4.03 -11.53 4.75
CA LEU A 29 -3.20 -11.62 5.96
C LEU A 29 -3.97 -11.33 7.26
N VAL A 30 -4.88 -10.37 7.28
CA VAL A 30 -5.58 -9.91 8.51
C VAL A 30 -7.10 -10.12 8.52
N GLY A 31 -7.70 -10.50 7.39
CA GLY A 31 -9.14 -10.75 7.25
C GLY A 31 -9.93 -9.68 6.50
N ARG A 32 -11.20 -9.98 6.22
CA ARG A 32 -12.07 -9.20 5.30
C ARG A 32 -12.53 -7.84 5.82
N GLU A 33 -12.35 -7.53 7.10
CA GLU A 33 -12.77 -6.24 7.67
C GLU A 33 -11.78 -5.09 7.39
N PHE A 34 -10.71 -5.36 6.63
CA PHE A 34 -9.70 -4.38 6.26
C PHE A 34 -10.27 -3.24 5.38
N ARG A 35 -10.19 -2.01 5.89
CA ARG A 35 -10.62 -0.76 5.26
C ARG A 35 -9.44 0.08 4.83
N PHE A 36 -9.54 0.73 3.68
CA PHE A 36 -8.47 1.55 3.08
C PHE A 36 -9.02 2.90 2.58
N GLU A 37 -10.30 3.15 2.80
CA GLU A 37 -10.97 4.42 2.51
C GLU A 37 -10.41 5.54 3.41
N GLY A 38 -10.01 6.66 2.80
CA GLY A 38 -9.54 7.85 3.53
C GLY A 38 -8.02 7.97 3.69
N VAL A 39 -7.24 6.96 3.31
CA VAL A 39 -5.78 7.08 3.29
C VAL A 39 -5.35 7.93 2.07
N THR A 40 -4.37 8.80 2.30
CA THR A 40 -3.77 9.64 1.24
C THR A 40 -2.51 8.96 0.73
N PHE A 41 -2.54 8.55 -0.54
CA PHE A 41 -1.52 7.68 -1.13
C PHE A 41 -0.56 8.38 -2.11
N ALA A 42 -0.87 9.60 -2.53
CA ALA A 42 -0.16 10.27 -3.62
C ALA A 42 1.31 10.53 -3.25
N GLY A 43 2.25 9.85 -3.92
CA GLY A 43 3.69 10.01 -3.74
C GLY A 43 4.27 9.34 -2.47
N GLY A 44 3.48 8.54 -1.75
CA GLY A 44 3.96 7.77 -0.60
C GLY A 44 4.66 6.48 -1.03
N LEU A 45 5.67 6.06 -0.26
CA LEU A 45 6.29 4.74 -0.44
C LEU A 45 5.36 3.64 0.08
N ASP A 46 5.31 2.49 -0.59
CA ASP A 46 4.46 1.35 -0.19
C ASP A 46 4.57 0.96 1.29
N PRO A 47 5.77 0.90 1.92
CA PRO A 47 5.88 0.58 3.34
C PRO A 47 5.21 1.61 4.26
N ILE A 48 5.23 2.89 3.86
CA ILE A 48 4.57 3.97 4.61
C ILE A 48 3.06 3.82 4.47
N ILE A 49 2.61 3.60 3.23
CA ILE A 49 1.19 3.41 2.91
C ILE A 49 0.61 2.23 3.67
N ILE A 50 1.23 1.04 3.61
CA ILE A 50 0.69 -0.15 4.27
C ILE A 50 0.67 0.01 5.80
N THR A 51 1.68 0.65 6.38
CA THR A 51 1.72 0.96 7.82
C THR A 51 0.57 1.87 8.22
N GLN A 52 0.26 2.91 7.42
CA GLN A 52 -0.90 3.78 7.68
C GLN A 52 -2.21 3.02 7.62
N ILE A 53 -2.39 2.14 6.61
CA ILE A 53 -3.62 1.37 6.49
C ILE A 53 -3.76 0.38 7.68
N LEU A 54 -2.68 -0.28 8.09
CA LEU A 54 -2.69 -1.20 9.25
C LEU A 54 -3.06 -0.49 10.55
N ASN A 55 -2.45 0.67 10.81
CA ASN A 55 -2.77 1.48 11.97
C ASN A 55 -4.25 1.91 11.99
N MET A 56 -4.83 2.22 10.83
CA MET A 56 -6.26 2.53 10.73
C MET A 56 -7.18 1.34 11.05
N ASN A 57 -6.69 0.11 10.84
CA ASN A 57 -7.41 -1.11 11.14
C ASN A 57 -7.02 -1.73 12.50
N ALA A 58 -6.32 -0.98 13.35
CA ALA A 58 -5.84 -1.44 14.65
C ALA A 58 -4.99 -2.73 14.59
N HIS A 59 -4.21 -2.87 13.50
CA HIS A 59 -3.20 -3.91 13.36
C HIS A 59 -1.79 -3.31 13.47
N ASP A 60 -0.91 -3.99 14.20
CA ASP A 60 0.49 -3.61 14.27
C ASP A 60 1.22 -3.99 12.97
N ALA A 61 1.92 -3.01 12.38
CA ALA A 61 2.78 -3.22 11.21
C ALA A 61 4.17 -3.72 11.63
N ASP A 62 4.23 -4.90 12.25
CA ASP A 62 5.50 -5.49 12.65
C ASP A 62 6.31 -6.00 11.44
N ALA A 63 7.58 -6.33 11.69
CA ALA A 63 8.49 -6.77 10.64
C ALA A 63 8.07 -8.12 10.01
N GLU A 64 7.38 -8.98 10.77
CA GLU A 64 6.88 -10.26 10.27
C GLU A 64 5.74 -10.03 9.27
N PHE A 65 4.80 -9.16 9.61
CA PHE A 65 3.71 -8.76 8.73
C PHE A 65 4.24 -8.17 7.43
N LEU A 66 5.16 -7.19 7.52
CA LEU A 66 5.71 -6.54 6.34
C LEU A 66 6.47 -7.50 5.42
N ASN A 67 7.10 -8.53 5.98
CA ASN A 67 7.73 -9.58 5.19
C ASN A 67 6.69 -10.48 4.51
N ARG A 68 5.62 -10.87 5.22
CA ARG A 68 4.51 -11.65 4.64
C ARG A 68 3.74 -10.88 3.57
N PHE A 69 3.63 -9.56 3.71
CA PHE A 69 2.98 -8.69 2.73
C PHE A 69 3.77 -8.54 1.43
N ARG A 70 5.09 -8.74 1.46
CA ARG A 70 5.98 -8.64 0.29
C ARG A 70 6.17 -9.95 -0.47
N ALA A 71 5.81 -11.08 0.14
CA ALA A 71 6.01 -12.43 -0.38
C ALA A 71 4.92 -12.82 -1.39
#